data_AF-A0A3M2CG14-F1
#
_entry.id   AF-A0A3M2CG14-F1
#
_cell.length_a   1.000
_cell.length_b   1.000
_cell.length_c   1.000
_cell.angle_alpha   90.00
_cell.angle_beta   90.00
_cell.angle_gamma   90.00
#
_symmetry.space_group_name_H-M   'P 1'
#
loop_
_entity.id
_entity.type
_entity.pdbx_description
1 polymer ?
#
loop_
_entity_poly.entity_id
_entity_poly.type
_entity_poly.pdbx_seq_one_letter_code
_entity_poly.pdbx_strand_id
1 'polypeptide(L)'
;MRSNLLKTAFGIVSLSATAAFAQPWANNYAVGEGPVFNPAWNPSAPAYLMSNLGGNIYGITITPEGAGPGAYGRFQWKVSDGSWSNTAPANTPENAYGRAPTTASLDLRVDFNAHGDGFIPDVGVNGQNGILYTVPKVWDGAAKVILVGAFNGWNNNDTTYELKDDGVAPDATAGDGIYTGQFVFSSTGSFDFLVLPMFGSDPGSWDLKLSQRGIADGGNLNVIITDTSNPYKFTVDTNKGRIKIESPAPPITYPCALSSAWDTTPGPATQLFDDGTNGDVVSGDGIYARVFTVTNADPSGQDQVQVYDNGNMYPQTAGYPFKSVANGTKVVVSYDTNSYSDGYLPSTKIVWVNPSARLLPGDPSGPTGVHVTGDFVADLGGTNWNPGDPLTQLSDANSDQIYDITFPGSIVPAMSGKQWKATGGSWTWQYGSPDNGFTKNGNNPNMSLSTSAGVDLQFKVDAVNGRAGYGQPSIVDPTRPSNAVFNNSSSVADWQLF
;
A
#
# COMPACT_ATOMS: atom_id res chain seq x y z
N MET A 1 -36.98 -52.50 -4.29
CA MET A 1 -35.63 -52.17 -3.79
C MET A 1 -35.44 -50.67 -3.94
N ARG A 2 -35.33 -49.94 -2.81
CA ARG A 2 -34.90 -48.53 -2.60
C ARG A 2 -35.61 -47.46 -3.46
N SER A 3 -36.58 -46.65 -2.98
CA SER A 3 -36.52 -45.55 -1.96
C SER A 3 -35.42 -44.51 -2.28
N ASN A 4 -35.61 -43.19 -2.37
CA ASN A 4 -36.64 -42.26 -1.88
C ASN A 4 -36.45 -40.85 -2.52
N LEU A 5 -37.57 -40.13 -2.67
CA LEU A 5 -37.83 -38.68 -2.46
C LEU A 5 -37.15 -37.51 -3.25
N LEU A 6 -37.98 -36.93 -4.11
CA LEU A 6 -38.41 -35.52 -4.31
C LEU A 6 -37.91 -34.35 -3.42
N LYS A 7 -37.71 -33.17 -4.09
CA LYS A 7 -37.87 -31.72 -3.71
C LYS A 7 -36.96 -31.16 -2.58
N THR A 8 -36.28 -30.01 -2.71
CA THR A 8 -36.80 -28.63 -2.91
C THR A 8 -35.66 -27.62 -3.24
N ALA A 9 -36.05 -26.45 -3.76
CA ALA A 9 -35.34 -25.24 -4.21
C ALA A 9 -34.15 -24.66 -3.39
N PHE A 10 -33.22 -23.94 -4.05
CA PHE A 10 -33.09 -22.46 -4.09
C PHE A 10 -31.71 -22.01 -4.64
N GLY A 11 -31.69 -20.89 -5.38
CA GLY A 11 -30.58 -19.91 -5.39
C GLY A 11 -29.46 -20.10 -6.41
N ILE A 12 -29.41 -19.22 -7.42
CA ILE A 12 -28.16 -18.89 -8.11
C ILE A 12 -27.28 -18.17 -7.08
N VAL A 13 -26.12 -18.73 -6.77
CA VAL A 13 -25.01 -17.97 -6.18
C VAL A 13 -23.84 -18.07 -7.16
N SER A 14 -23.63 -16.97 -7.87
CA SER A 14 -22.38 -16.68 -8.55
C SER A 14 -21.28 -16.58 -7.50
N LEU A 15 -20.58 -17.67 -7.24
CA LEU A 15 -19.27 -17.66 -6.58
C LEU A 15 -18.21 -17.39 -7.66
N SER A 16 -18.13 -16.15 -8.14
CA SER A 16 -16.92 -15.67 -8.81
C SER A 16 -15.94 -15.19 -7.75
N ALA A 17 -15.41 -16.15 -6.98
CA ALA A 17 -14.26 -15.95 -6.11
C ALA A 17 -13.40 -17.22 -6.17
N THR A 18 -12.99 -17.56 -7.39
CA THR A 18 -11.71 -18.19 -7.60
C THR A 18 -10.94 -17.24 -8.52
N ALA A 19 -10.32 -16.22 -7.92
CA ALA A 19 -8.94 -15.99 -8.31
C ALA A 19 -8.20 -17.27 -7.87
N ALA A 20 -8.32 -18.32 -8.67
CA ALA A 20 -7.20 -19.19 -8.88
C ALA A 20 -6.11 -18.25 -9.41
N PHE A 21 -5.37 -17.62 -8.49
CA PHE A 21 -3.95 -17.48 -8.76
C PHE A 21 -3.55 -18.90 -9.08
N ALA A 22 -3.37 -19.17 -10.38
CA ALA A 22 -2.79 -20.39 -10.83
C ALA A 22 -1.49 -20.52 -10.03
N GLN A 23 -1.49 -21.35 -9.00
CA GLN A 23 -0.29 -21.82 -8.33
C GLN A 23 0.35 -22.75 -9.35
N PRO A 24 1.36 -22.34 -10.15
CA PRO A 24 1.84 -23.21 -11.20
C PRO A 24 3.05 -24.01 -10.75
N TRP A 25 3.43 -24.04 -9.47
CA TRP A 25 4.72 -24.62 -9.09
C TRP A 25 4.52 -25.92 -8.34
N ALA A 26 4.54 -27.01 -9.10
CA ALA A 26 4.55 -28.37 -8.58
C ALA A 26 5.88 -28.65 -7.85
N ASN A 27 5.90 -28.47 -6.52
CA ASN A 27 6.67 -29.16 -5.48
C ASN A 27 8.20 -29.36 -5.60
N ASN A 28 8.88 -28.98 -6.68
CA ASN A 28 10.28 -29.30 -6.92
C ASN A 28 11.02 -28.09 -7.47
N TYR A 29 11.73 -27.36 -6.61
CA TYR A 29 12.55 -26.21 -7.03
C TYR A 29 13.99 -26.65 -7.27
N ALA A 30 14.63 -26.23 -8.35
CA ALA A 30 16.02 -26.63 -8.65
C ALA A 30 17.00 -25.47 -8.81
N VAL A 31 18.21 -25.67 -8.32
CA VAL A 31 19.34 -24.73 -8.42
C VAL A 31 20.38 -25.21 -9.45
N GLY A 32 20.86 -24.29 -10.29
CA GLY A 32 22.15 -24.47 -10.98
C GLY A 32 23.24 -23.64 -10.29
N GLU A 33 24.37 -24.25 -9.93
CA GLU A 33 25.53 -23.53 -9.38
C GLU A 33 26.79 -23.73 -10.25
N GLY A 34 27.71 -22.77 -10.23
CA GLY A 34 29.02 -22.89 -10.86
C GLY A 34 29.72 -21.55 -11.14
N PRO A 35 31.06 -21.54 -11.33
CA PRO A 35 31.83 -20.34 -11.64
C PRO A 35 31.60 -19.80 -13.06
N VAL A 36 30.99 -20.62 -13.93
CA VAL A 36 30.58 -20.30 -15.32
C VAL A 36 29.24 -21.03 -15.55
N PHE A 37 28.37 -20.48 -16.39
CA PHE A 37 27.08 -21.12 -16.74
C PHE A 37 27.38 -22.47 -17.39
N ASN A 38 27.23 -23.56 -16.64
CA ASN A 38 27.55 -24.89 -17.13
C ASN A 38 26.33 -25.44 -17.88
N PRO A 39 26.44 -25.82 -19.16
CA PRO A 39 25.34 -26.45 -19.90
C PRO A 39 24.86 -27.80 -19.30
N ALA A 40 25.49 -28.31 -18.23
CA ALA A 40 25.04 -29.47 -17.47
C ALA A 40 23.94 -29.19 -16.41
N TRP A 41 23.42 -27.96 -16.28
CA TRP A 41 22.34 -27.67 -15.32
C TRP A 41 21.03 -28.35 -15.73
N ASN A 42 20.65 -29.40 -14.99
CA ASN A 42 19.39 -30.11 -15.17
C ASN A 42 18.42 -29.80 -14.01
N PRO A 43 17.40 -28.93 -14.22
CA PRO A 43 16.47 -28.52 -13.17
C PRO A 43 15.55 -29.67 -12.69
N SER A 44 15.58 -30.83 -13.36
CA SER A 44 14.84 -32.01 -12.92
C SER A 44 15.69 -33.01 -12.13
N ALA A 45 16.95 -32.70 -11.80
CA ALA A 45 17.85 -33.61 -11.10
C ALA A 45 17.65 -33.55 -9.56
N PRO A 46 17.52 -34.70 -8.87
CA PRO A 46 17.24 -34.74 -7.43
C PRO A 46 18.27 -34.04 -6.54
N ALA A 47 19.54 -33.97 -6.97
CA ALA A 47 20.63 -33.36 -6.23
C ALA A 47 20.47 -31.84 -6.05
N TYR A 48 19.57 -31.21 -6.81
CA TYR A 48 19.37 -29.77 -6.81
C TYR A 48 18.00 -29.35 -6.26
N LEU A 49 17.22 -30.29 -5.72
CA LEU A 49 15.88 -30.02 -5.20
C LEU A 49 15.91 -29.23 -3.88
N MET A 50 15.24 -28.08 -3.84
CA MET A 50 15.07 -27.29 -2.62
C MET A 50 14.01 -27.91 -1.71
N SER A 51 14.29 -27.88 -0.41
CA SER A 51 13.35 -28.29 0.64
C SER A 51 12.43 -27.13 1.01
N ASN A 52 11.17 -27.42 1.29
CA ASN A 52 10.25 -26.46 1.89
C ASN A 52 10.67 -26.21 3.34
N LEU A 53 10.97 -24.96 3.67
CA LEU A 53 11.37 -24.53 5.01
C LEU A 53 10.19 -23.99 5.84
N GLY A 54 8.99 -23.97 5.25
CA GLY A 54 7.77 -23.41 5.83
C GLY A 54 7.52 -21.96 5.40
N GLY A 55 6.27 -21.51 5.52
CA GLY A 55 5.89 -20.12 5.27
C GLY A 55 6.25 -19.62 3.87
N ASN A 56 6.07 -20.45 2.83
CA ASN A 56 6.41 -20.13 1.44
C ASN A 56 7.91 -19.83 1.17
N ILE A 57 8.80 -20.31 2.04
CA ILE A 57 10.24 -20.23 1.85
C ILE A 57 10.77 -21.62 1.50
N TYR A 58 11.65 -21.69 0.51
CA TYR A 58 12.30 -22.92 0.07
C TYR A 58 13.82 -22.73 0.06
N GLY A 59 14.57 -23.77 0.42
CA GLY A 59 16.02 -23.70 0.56
C GLY A 59 16.77 -24.96 0.18
N ILE A 60 18.01 -24.80 -0.27
CA ILE A 60 18.97 -25.91 -0.45
C ILE A 60 20.34 -25.50 0.07
N THR A 61 21.00 -26.40 0.80
CA THR A 61 22.36 -26.18 1.28
C THR A 61 23.36 -26.60 0.19
N ILE A 62 24.27 -25.70 -0.14
CA ILE A 62 25.39 -25.94 -1.07
C ILE A 62 26.73 -25.63 -0.38
N THR A 63 27.82 -26.10 -1.00
CA THR A 63 29.19 -25.69 -0.66
C THR A 63 29.82 -25.08 -1.90
N PRO A 64 30.15 -23.78 -1.91
CA PRO A 64 30.72 -23.13 -3.08
C PRO A 64 32.05 -23.78 -3.48
N GLU A 65 32.17 -24.22 -4.74
CA GLU A 65 33.43 -24.70 -5.28
C GLU A 65 34.42 -23.53 -5.52
N GLY A 66 35.71 -23.74 -5.27
CA GLY A 66 36.73 -22.74 -5.61
C GLY A 66 38.18 -23.24 -5.52
N ALA A 67 39.12 -22.35 -5.85
CA ALA A 67 40.54 -22.65 -6.11
C ALA A 67 41.41 -22.96 -4.85
N GLY A 68 40.80 -23.50 -3.79
CA GLY A 68 41.49 -23.95 -2.57
C GLY A 68 40.83 -23.50 -1.25
N PRO A 69 41.27 -24.05 -0.10
CA PRO A 69 40.74 -23.69 1.23
C PRO A 69 41.07 -22.23 1.60
N GLY A 70 40.08 -21.48 2.06
CA GLY A 70 40.24 -20.09 2.53
C GLY A 70 40.15 -19.01 1.44
N ALA A 71 39.93 -19.39 0.19
CA ALA A 71 39.58 -18.44 -0.87
C ALA A 71 38.09 -18.06 -0.79
N TYR A 72 37.70 -16.91 -1.34
CA TYR A 72 36.30 -16.60 -1.59
C TYR A 72 35.90 -17.06 -2.99
N GLY A 73 34.84 -17.85 -3.09
CA GLY A 73 34.20 -18.25 -4.33
C GLY A 73 33.09 -17.27 -4.70
N ARG A 74 33.04 -16.87 -5.98
CA ARG A 74 31.85 -16.26 -6.58
C ARG A 74 30.98 -17.38 -7.13
N PHE A 75 29.68 -17.27 -6.95
CA PHE A 75 28.72 -18.20 -7.50
C PHE A 75 27.56 -17.43 -8.13
N GLN A 76 26.92 -18.07 -9.09
CA GLN A 76 25.68 -17.64 -9.69
C GLN A 76 24.66 -18.76 -9.54
N TRP A 77 23.39 -18.38 -9.43
CA TRP A 77 22.33 -19.34 -9.22
C TRP A 77 20.99 -18.80 -9.70
N LYS A 78 20.03 -19.71 -9.81
CA LYS A 78 18.63 -19.43 -10.15
C LYS A 78 17.78 -20.57 -9.64
N VAL A 79 16.50 -20.27 -9.43
CA VAL A 79 15.49 -21.25 -9.06
C VAL A 79 14.57 -21.48 -10.25
N SER A 80 14.13 -22.71 -10.44
CA SER A 80 13.12 -23.10 -11.44
C SER A 80 12.08 -24.01 -10.80
N ASP A 81 10.91 -24.17 -11.42
CA ASP A 81 9.87 -25.12 -11.00
C ASP A 81 10.09 -26.54 -11.58
N GLY A 82 11.33 -26.89 -11.89
CA GLY A 82 11.68 -28.10 -12.64
C GLY A 82 11.68 -27.91 -14.17
N SER A 83 11.29 -26.71 -14.65
CA SER A 83 11.40 -26.31 -16.05
C SER A 83 12.15 -24.99 -16.19
N TRP A 84 13.03 -24.89 -17.19
CA TRP A 84 13.62 -23.60 -17.55
C TRP A 84 12.59 -22.59 -18.08
N SER A 85 11.36 -23.02 -18.39
CA SER A 85 10.33 -22.09 -18.87
C SER A 85 9.86 -21.10 -17.79
N ASN A 86 10.14 -21.40 -16.52
CA ASN A 86 9.71 -20.59 -15.41
C ASN A 86 10.78 -20.57 -14.31
N THR A 87 11.42 -19.42 -14.15
CA THR A 87 12.59 -19.26 -13.28
C THR A 87 12.49 -17.99 -12.44
N ALA A 88 13.21 -17.98 -11.33
CA ALA A 88 13.51 -16.81 -10.52
C ALA A 88 15.03 -16.71 -10.38
N PRO A 89 15.69 -15.68 -10.95
CA PRO A 89 15.11 -14.62 -11.78
C PRO A 89 14.57 -15.18 -13.12
N ALA A 90 13.67 -14.45 -13.79
CA ALA A 90 13.00 -14.90 -15.03
C ALA A 90 13.99 -15.13 -16.20
N ASN A 91 13.51 -15.81 -17.24
CA ASN A 91 14.38 -16.36 -18.27
C ASN A 91 14.65 -15.37 -19.42
N THR A 92 15.81 -14.67 -19.39
CA THR A 92 16.79 -14.36 -20.47
C THR A 92 17.60 -13.10 -20.13
N PRO A 93 18.95 -13.10 -20.22
CA PRO A 93 19.89 -14.00 -19.57
C PRO A 93 20.15 -13.51 -18.13
N GLU A 94 19.30 -13.90 -17.17
CA GLU A 94 19.39 -13.37 -15.81
C GLU A 94 19.76 -14.46 -14.80
N ASN A 95 20.70 -14.15 -13.91
CA ASN A 95 21.08 -14.99 -12.78
C ASN A 95 21.12 -14.17 -11.48
N ALA A 96 20.93 -14.83 -10.35
CA ALA A 96 21.31 -14.30 -9.04
C ALA A 96 22.80 -14.56 -8.81
N TYR A 97 23.46 -13.69 -8.06
CA TYR A 97 24.89 -13.80 -7.79
C TYR A 97 25.18 -13.72 -6.29
N GLY A 98 26.26 -14.35 -5.87
CA GLY A 98 26.74 -14.26 -4.50
C GLY A 98 28.24 -14.50 -4.40
N ARG A 99 28.75 -14.24 -3.20
CA ARG A 99 30.16 -14.44 -2.85
C ARG A 99 30.25 -14.96 -1.42
N ALA A 100 31.01 -16.03 -1.24
CA ALA A 100 31.24 -16.64 0.07
C ALA A 100 32.59 -17.35 0.14
N PRO A 101 33.10 -17.67 1.34
CA PRO A 101 34.26 -18.54 1.50
C PRO A 101 34.01 -19.91 0.83
N THR A 102 35.03 -20.49 0.19
CA THR A 102 34.97 -21.83 -0.44
C THR A 102 34.77 -22.98 0.57
N THR A 103 34.87 -22.67 1.86
CA THR A 103 34.60 -23.60 2.96
C THR A 103 33.24 -23.35 3.62
N ALA A 104 32.47 -22.36 3.16
CA ALA A 104 31.17 -22.05 3.74
C ALA A 104 30.11 -23.05 3.29
N SER A 105 29.22 -23.43 4.20
CA SER A 105 27.93 -23.99 3.83
C SER A 105 26.94 -22.84 3.68
N LEU A 106 26.29 -22.74 2.52
CA LEU A 106 25.31 -21.70 2.24
C LEU A 106 23.94 -22.33 2.01
N ASP A 107 22.91 -21.78 2.62
CA ASP A 107 21.54 -22.09 2.21
C ASP A 107 21.12 -21.08 1.15
N LEU A 108 20.96 -21.51 -0.09
CA LEU A 108 20.28 -20.72 -1.11
C LEU A 108 18.79 -20.74 -0.83
N ARG A 109 18.13 -19.58 -0.81
CA ARG A 109 16.72 -19.44 -0.45
C ARG A 109 15.92 -18.65 -1.47
N VAL A 110 14.73 -19.14 -1.76
CA VAL A 110 13.70 -18.36 -2.43
C VAL A 110 12.54 -18.11 -1.48
N ASP A 111 12.12 -16.86 -1.41
CA ASP A 111 11.00 -16.39 -0.60
C ASP A 111 9.90 -15.84 -1.50
N PHE A 112 8.69 -16.37 -1.34
CA PHE A 112 7.51 -16.00 -2.11
C PHE A 112 6.51 -15.16 -1.32
N ASN A 113 6.88 -14.67 -0.14
CA ASN A 113 6.03 -13.80 0.64
C ASN A 113 6.13 -12.36 0.14
N ALA A 114 4.98 -11.69 0.07
CA ALA A 114 4.95 -10.24 0.04
C ALA A 114 5.30 -9.71 1.44
N HIS A 115 6.28 -8.81 1.53
CA HIS A 115 6.75 -8.27 2.80
C HIS A 115 6.09 -6.94 3.15
N GLY A 116 5.77 -6.09 2.17
CA GLY A 116 5.07 -4.82 2.39
C GLY A 116 5.78 -3.85 3.35
N ASP A 117 7.11 -3.95 3.49
CA ASP A 117 7.93 -3.23 4.45
C ASP A 117 8.68 -2.02 3.84
N GLY A 118 8.39 -1.70 2.58
CA GLY A 118 9.02 -0.63 1.82
C GLY A 118 10.42 -0.97 1.28
N PHE A 119 10.92 -2.19 1.50
CA PHE A 119 12.13 -2.67 0.85
C PHE A 119 11.80 -3.25 -0.53
N ILE A 120 12.65 -2.97 -1.51
CA ILE A 120 12.59 -3.56 -2.84
C ILE A 120 13.77 -4.50 -3.08
N PRO A 121 13.59 -5.59 -3.82
CA PRO A 121 12.33 -5.96 -4.45
C PRO A 121 11.35 -6.62 -3.44
N ASP A 122 10.06 -6.62 -3.81
CA ASP A 122 8.98 -7.31 -3.09
C ASP A 122 8.22 -8.22 -4.07
N VAL A 123 7.66 -9.32 -3.57
CA VAL A 123 7.02 -10.34 -4.43
C VAL A 123 5.77 -9.80 -5.10
N GLY A 124 5.59 -10.10 -6.38
CA GLY A 124 4.44 -9.63 -7.19
C GLY A 124 4.61 -8.24 -7.77
N VAL A 125 5.65 -7.49 -7.39
CA VAL A 125 6.02 -6.20 -8.00
C VAL A 125 6.93 -6.46 -9.21
N ASN A 126 6.75 -5.72 -10.31
CA ASN A 126 7.58 -5.81 -11.53
C ASN A 126 7.73 -7.24 -12.11
N GLY A 127 6.70 -8.09 -11.96
CA GLY A 127 6.73 -9.47 -12.46
C GLY A 127 7.72 -10.36 -11.72
N GLN A 128 8.07 -10.02 -10.48
CA GLN A 128 9.00 -10.79 -9.69
C GLN A 128 8.30 -11.97 -9.01
N ASN A 129 8.80 -13.16 -9.31
CA ASN A 129 8.25 -14.43 -8.85
C ASN A 129 8.88 -14.90 -7.52
N GLY A 130 9.64 -14.08 -6.82
CA GLY A 130 10.31 -14.47 -5.56
C GLY A 130 11.59 -13.68 -5.30
N ILE A 131 11.98 -13.61 -4.03
CA ILE A 131 13.21 -12.95 -3.58
C ILE A 131 14.26 -14.03 -3.34
N LEU A 132 15.42 -13.86 -3.97
CA LEU A 132 16.54 -14.79 -3.90
C LEU A 132 17.61 -14.26 -2.95
N TYR A 133 17.98 -15.06 -1.96
CA TYR A 133 19.06 -14.73 -1.03
C TYR A 133 19.75 -15.96 -0.49
N THR A 134 20.78 -15.77 0.33
CA THR A 134 21.54 -16.86 0.95
C THR A 134 21.68 -16.64 2.44
N VAL A 135 21.69 -17.72 3.22
CA VAL A 135 22.05 -17.68 4.64
C VAL A 135 23.44 -18.29 4.83
N PRO A 136 24.37 -17.60 5.53
CA PRO A 136 24.16 -16.38 6.34
C PRO A 136 23.95 -15.08 5.54
N LYS A 137 24.74 -14.79 4.50
CA LYS A 137 24.61 -13.54 3.73
C LYS A 137 25.08 -13.69 2.28
N VAL A 138 24.49 -12.89 1.39
CA VAL A 138 24.73 -12.98 -0.06
C VAL A 138 26.11 -12.45 -0.46
N TRP A 139 26.55 -11.38 0.21
CA TRP A 139 27.84 -10.73 -0.01
C TRP A 139 28.75 -10.90 1.20
N ASP A 140 29.20 -12.13 1.44
CA ASP A 140 30.08 -12.39 2.57
C ASP A 140 31.45 -11.70 2.41
N GLY A 141 31.91 -11.10 3.51
CA GLY A 141 33.15 -10.32 3.56
C GLY A 141 33.07 -8.93 2.90
N ALA A 142 31.89 -8.43 2.53
CA ALA A 142 31.73 -7.04 2.10
C ALA A 142 32.11 -6.10 3.25
N ALA A 143 33.02 -5.16 2.99
CA ALA A 143 33.42 -4.15 3.98
C ALA A 143 32.43 -2.97 4.03
N LYS A 144 31.80 -2.70 2.88
CA LYS A 144 30.86 -1.61 2.63
C LYS A 144 30.07 -1.88 1.37
N VAL A 145 29.01 -1.12 1.14
CA VAL A 145 28.31 -1.10 -0.14
C VAL A 145 28.28 0.32 -0.69
N ILE A 146 28.26 0.47 -2.01
CA ILE A 146 28.33 1.76 -2.69
C ILE A 146 27.17 1.88 -3.67
N LEU A 147 26.54 3.06 -3.70
CA LEU A 147 25.57 3.40 -4.75
C LEU A 147 26.34 3.94 -5.96
N VAL A 148 26.02 3.41 -7.14
CA VAL A 148 26.65 3.82 -8.40
C VAL A 148 25.58 4.05 -9.43
N GLY A 149 25.53 5.25 -10.01
CA GLY A 149 24.43 5.62 -10.90
C GLY A 149 24.67 6.88 -11.70
N ALA A 150 23.62 7.34 -12.37
CA ALA A 150 23.68 8.54 -13.20
C ALA A 150 24.10 9.81 -12.41
N PHE A 151 23.76 9.89 -11.13
CA PHE A 151 24.11 11.01 -10.24
C PHE A 151 25.62 11.14 -9.96
N ASN A 152 26.41 10.07 -10.11
CA ASN A 152 27.87 10.10 -9.99
C ASN A 152 28.59 9.66 -11.27
N GLY A 153 27.89 9.66 -12.41
CA GLY A 153 28.46 9.29 -13.70
C GLY A 153 28.87 7.83 -13.82
N TRP A 154 28.19 6.92 -13.10
CA TRP A 154 28.49 5.48 -13.04
C TRP A 154 29.90 5.16 -12.52
N ASN A 155 30.45 6.02 -11.65
CA ASN A 155 31.77 5.84 -11.07
C ASN A 155 31.72 4.99 -9.79
N ASN A 156 32.13 3.72 -9.88
CA ASN A 156 32.19 2.79 -8.74
C ASN A 156 33.40 2.96 -7.81
N ASN A 157 34.25 3.97 -8.05
CA ASN A 157 35.32 4.38 -7.15
C ASN A 157 34.95 5.62 -6.32
N ASP A 158 33.77 6.22 -6.54
CA ASP A 158 33.34 7.42 -5.84
C ASP A 158 32.75 7.09 -4.45
N THR A 159 33.55 7.29 -3.40
CA THR A 159 33.15 7.00 -2.02
C THR A 159 32.11 7.97 -1.45
N THR A 160 31.64 8.96 -2.21
CA THR A 160 30.60 9.91 -1.78
C THR A 160 29.31 9.22 -1.39
N TYR A 161 28.97 8.11 -2.06
CA TYR A 161 27.71 7.36 -1.89
C TYR A 161 27.93 5.99 -1.23
N GLU A 162 28.82 5.95 -0.24
CA GLU A 162 29.14 4.75 0.55
C GLU A 162 28.16 4.57 1.73
N LEU A 163 27.65 3.34 1.87
CA LEU A 163 26.85 2.90 3.02
C LEU A 163 27.68 1.94 3.89
N LYS A 164 27.46 2.00 5.20
CA LYS A 164 28.24 1.28 6.21
C LYS A 164 27.34 0.46 7.14
N ASP A 165 27.94 -0.59 7.68
CA ASP A 165 27.39 -1.51 8.68
C ASP A 165 28.37 -1.49 9.89
N ASP A 166 28.51 -0.31 10.50
CA ASP A 166 29.52 0.02 11.51
C ASP A 166 28.94 0.45 12.87
N GLY A 167 27.61 0.42 13.02
CA GLY A 167 26.86 0.83 14.21
C GLY A 167 26.92 2.32 14.48
N VAL A 168 27.34 3.13 13.50
CA VAL A 168 27.38 4.59 13.60
C VAL A 168 26.28 5.17 12.73
N ALA A 169 25.48 6.08 13.31
CA ALA A 169 24.37 6.72 12.63
C ALA A 169 24.76 7.19 11.20
N PRO A 170 23.95 6.85 10.17
CA PRO A 170 22.59 6.30 10.26
C PRO A 170 22.49 4.80 10.55
N ASP A 171 23.61 4.10 10.72
CA ASP A 171 23.62 2.66 10.99
C ASP A 171 23.31 2.35 12.45
N ALA A 172 22.45 1.37 12.67
CA ALA A 172 21.88 1.08 13.97
C ALA A 172 22.65 0.00 14.73
N THR A 173 23.16 -1.02 14.04
CA THR A 173 23.81 -2.18 14.66
C THR A 173 24.94 -2.67 13.79
N ALA A 174 26.17 -2.56 14.29
CA ALA A 174 27.35 -2.98 13.56
C ALA A 174 27.37 -4.50 13.29
N GLY A 175 27.66 -4.86 12.04
CA GLY A 175 27.88 -6.22 11.56
C GLY A 175 26.62 -7.05 11.38
N ASP A 176 25.44 -6.45 11.31
CA ASP A 176 24.17 -7.17 11.15
C ASP A 176 23.80 -7.43 9.68
N GLY A 177 24.61 -6.93 8.73
CA GLY A 177 24.40 -7.07 7.30
C GLY A 177 23.44 -6.04 6.70
N ILE A 178 23.01 -5.05 7.49
CA ILE A 178 22.22 -3.90 7.06
C ILE A 178 23.16 -2.70 6.91
N TYR A 179 23.37 -2.25 5.67
CA TYR A 179 24.23 -1.11 5.38
C TYR A 179 23.39 0.14 5.21
N THR A 180 23.73 1.24 5.86
CA THR A 180 22.99 2.50 5.74
C THR A 180 23.89 3.68 5.39
N GLY A 181 23.29 4.68 4.73
CA GLY A 181 23.97 5.93 4.37
C GLY A 181 22.97 7.05 4.11
N GLN A 182 23.44 8.29 4.21
CA GLN A 182 22.64 9.50 4.01
C GLN A 182 23.34 10.47 3.07
N PHE A 183 22.68 10.90 1.99
CA PHE A 183 23.32 11.69 0.92
C PHE A 183 22.46 12.85 0.45
N VAL A 184 23.10 14.01 0.28
CA VAL A 184 22.51 15.16 -0.42
C VAL A 184 22.94 15.11 -1.88
N PHE A 185 21.99 15.20 -2.80
CA PHE A 185 22.26 15.18 -4.23
C PHE A 185 22.46 16.59 -4.78
N SER A 186 23.28 16.72 -5.81
CA SER A 186 23.64 18.01 -6.41
C SER A 186 22.59 18.58 -7.37
N SER A 187 21.63 17.76 -7.80
CA SER A 187 20.55 18.15 -8.71
C SER A 187 19.31 17.29 -8.49
N THR A 188 18.13 17.86 -8.78
CA THR A 188 16.87 17.12 -8.82
C THR A 188 16.75 16.34 -10.13
N GLY A 189 15.96 15.28 -10.14
CA GLY A 189 15.74 14.44 -11.31
C GLY A 189 15.51 12.97 -10.96
N SER A 190 15.19 12.18 -11.97
CA SER A 190 15.16 10.71 -11.87
C SER A 190 16.53 10.17 -12.27
N PHE A 191 17.12 9.35 -11.41
CA PHE A 191 18.44 8.78 -11.62
C PHE A 191 18.39 7.26 -11.51
N ASP A 192 18.91 6.60 -12.54
CA ASP A 192 19.15 5.17 -12.51
C ASP A 192 20.45 4.88 -11.74
N PHE A 193 20.44 3.81 -10.95
CA PHE A 193 21.58 3.38 -10.16
C PHE A 193 21.57 1.87 -9.89
N LEU A 194 22.68 1.39 -9.34
CA LEU A 194 22.87 0.04 -8.82
C LEU A 194 23.58 0.13 -7.47
N VAL A 195 23.50 -0.93 -6.67
CA VAL A 195 24.34 -1.08 -5.47
C VAL A 195 25.39 -2.15 -5.73
N LEU A 196 26.64 -1.86 -5.37
CA LEU A 196 27.75 -2.79 -5.47
C LEU A 196 28.36 -3.05 -4.08
N PRO A 197 28.73 -4.28 -3.74
CA PRO A 197 29.56 -4.56 -2.57
C PRO A 197 31.01 -4.18 -2.86
N MET A 198 31.73 -3.71 -1.84
CA MET A 198 33.18 -3.54 -1.93
C MET A 198 33.88 -4.51 -0.98
N PHE A 199 34.86 -5.25 -1.51
CA PHE A 199 35.63 -6.24 -0.78
C PHE A 199 37.04 -5.67 -0.53
N GLY A 200 37.21 -4.93 0.56
CA GLY A 200 38.45 -4.17 0.81
C GLY A 200 38.55 -2.97 -0.13
N SER A 201 39.68 -2.84 -0.84
CA SER A 201 39.91 -1.77 -1.84
C SER A 201 39.42 -2.13 -3.24
N ASP A 202 38.97 -3.36 -3.47
CA ASP A 202 38.50 -3.78 -4.79
C ASP A 202 37.08 -3.25 -5.03
N PRO A 203 36.86 -2.37 -6.02
CA PRO A 203 35.52 -1.97 -6.41
C PRO A 203 34.78 -3.20 -6.92
N GLY A 204 33.59 -3.46 -6.38
CA GLY A 204 32.82 -4.66 -6.69
C GLY A 204 32.65 -4.95 -8.18
N SER A 205 32.48 -6.22 -8.51
CA SER A 205 32.17 -6.67 -9.88
C SER A 205 30.74 -6.25 -10.24
N TRP A 206 30.50 -5.77 -11.46
CA TRP A 206 29.17 -5.41 -11.96
C TRP A 206 28.17 -6.58 -12.01
N ASP A 207 28.67 -7.80 -11.95
CA ASP A 207 27.87 -9.02 -11.85
C ASP A 207 27.37 -9.24 -10.40
N LEU A 208 28.08 -8.73 -9.40
CA LEU A 208 27.66 -8.73 -7.99
C LEU A 208 26.93 -7.41 -7.69
N LYS A 209 25.75 -7.20 -8.30
CA LYS A 209 24.96 -5.97 -8.14
C LYS A 209 23.62 -6.25 -7.48
N LEU A 210 23.13 -5.26 -6.72
CA LEU A 210 21.71 -5.14 -6.39
C LEU A 210 21.02 -4.33 -7.50
N SER A 211 20.00 -4.93 -8.10
CA SER A 211 19.17 -4.36 -9.17
C SER A 211 17.71 -4.29 -8.74
N GLN A 212 16.81 -3.88 -9.64
CA GLN A 212 15.35 -3.96 -9.43
C GLN A 212 14.84 -5.36 -9.07
N ARG A 213 15.66 -6.40 -9.27
CA ARG A 213 15.30 -7.80 -9.03
C ARG A 213 16.03 -8.41 -7.84
N GLY A 214 16.64 -7.59 -6.99
CA GLY A 214 17.48 -8.04 -5.89
C GLY A 214 18.91 -8.25 -6.36
N ILE A 215 19.65 -9.15 -5.71
CA ILE A 215 21.05 -9.46 -6.09
C ILE A 215 21.05 -10.41 -7.29
N ALA A 216 20.60 -9.86 -8.42
CA ALA A 216 20.42 -10.56 -9.68
C ALA A 216 20.58 -9.61 -10.86
N ASP A 217 20.83 -10.20 -12.02
CA ASP A 217 20.66 -9.49 -13.28
C ASP A 217 19.21 -8.99 -13.40
N GLY A 218 19.11 -7.74 -13.84
CA GLY A 218 17.86 -7.01 -13.93
C GLY A 218 18.11 -5.55 -14.29
N GLY A 219 17.02 -4.80 -14.46
CA GLY A 219 17.07 -3.37 -14.70
C GLY A 219 17.70 -2.60 -13.53
N ASN A 220 18.25 -1.43 -13.83
CA ASN A 220 18.79 -0.52 -12.83
C ASN A 220 17.70 -0.10 -11.85
N LEU A 221 18.06 0.05 -10.57
CA LEU A 221 17.22 0.74 -9.59
C LEU A 221 17.01 2.18 -10.04
N ASN A 222 15.91 2.80 -9.61
CA ASN A 222 15.64 4.20 -9.88
C ASN A 222 15.39 4.95 -8.57
N VAL A 223 15.91 6.16 -8.47
CA VAL A 223 15.60 7.10 -7.40
C VAL A 223 15.16 8.43 -8.01
N ILE A 224 14.11 9.02 -7.44
CA ILE A 224 13.65 10.35 -7.81
C ILE A 224 14.11 11.31 -6.72
N ILE A 225 15.00 12.23 -7.11
CA ILE A 225 15.50 13.29 -6.25
C ILE A 225 14.68 14.55 -6.52
N THR A 226 13.99 14.99 -5.47
CA THR A 226 13.16 16.20 -5.46
C THR A 226 13.75 17.29 -4.56
N ASP A 227 14.71 16.95 -3.71
CA ASP A 227 15.36 17.86 -2.77
C ASP A 227 16.89 17.73 -2.85
N THR A 228 17.59 18.85 -3.02
CA THR A 228 19.06 18.92 -3.08
C THR A 228 19.67 19.59 -1.86
N SER A 229 18.88 19.86 -0.84
CA SER A 229 19.28 20.56 0.40
C SER A 229 19.30 19.62 1.61
N ASN A 230 18.47 18.58 1.61
CA ASN A 230 18.37 17.61 2.70
C ASN A 230 18.84 16.21 2.25
N PRO A 231 19.29 15.35 3.19
CA PRO A 231 19.85 14.03 2.84
C PRO A 231 18.79 12.94 2.67
N TYR A 232 18.89 12.17 1.57
CA TYR A 232 18.17 10.91 1.34
C TYR A 232 18.84 9.80 2.14
N LYS A 233 18.08 8.98 2.88
CA LYS A 233 18.60 7.79 3.56
C LYS A 233 18.41 6.56 2.68
N PHE A 234 19.47 5.79 2.53
CA PHE A 234 19.46 4.50 1.85
C PHE A 234 19.79 3.42 2.88
N THR A 235 19.05 2.31 2.82
CA THR A 235 19.23 1.14 3.69
C THR A 235 19.28 -0.11 2.81
N VAL A 236 20.39 -0.85 2.83
CA VAL A 236 20.62 -2.05 2.02
C VAL A 236 20.72 -3.26 2.94
N ASP A 237 19.77 -4.19 2.81
CA ASP A 237 19.79 -5.49 3.48
C ASP A 237 20.55 -6.49 2.59
N THR A 238 21.78 -6.81 2.97
CA THR A 238 22.62 -7.78 2.23
C THR A 238 22.37 -9.23 2.64
N ASN A 239 21.60 -9.46 3.72
CA ASN A 239 21.15 -10.79 4.12
C ASN A 239 20.07 -11.29 3.15
N LYS A 240 19.19 -10.38 2.70
CA LYS A 240 18.09 -10.69 1.77
C LYS A 240 18.26 -10.12 0.37
N GLY A 241 19.25 -9.26 0.15
CA GLY A 241 19.45 -8.59 -1.13
C GLY A 241 18.32 -7.64 -1.47
N ARG A 242 18.00 -6.72 -0.55
CA ARG A 242 16.93 -5.73 -0.71
C ARG A 242 17.42 -4.32 -0.33
N ILE A 243 16.75 -3.28 -0.81
CA ILE A 243 17.06 -1.88 -0.52
C ILE A 243 15.80 -1.09 -0.20
N LYS A 244 15.90 -0.16 0.74
CA LYS A 244 14.91 0.87 1.03
C LYS A 244 15.55 2.24 0.82
N ILE A 245 14.78 3.14 0.21
CA ILE A 245 15.18 4.55 -0.01
C ILE A 245 14.15 5.40 0.71
N GLU A 246 14.63 6.28 1.57
CA GLU A 246 13.80 7.20 2.36
C GLU A 246 14.20 8.61 1.94
N SER A 247 13.25 9.37 1.37
CA SER A 247 13.56 10.73 0.93
C SER A 247 13.82 11.63 2.15
N PRO A 248 14.64 12.68 2.01
CA PRO A 248 14.59 13.79 2.92
C PRO A 248 13.20 14.42 2.79
N ALA A 249 12.69 15.02 3.85
CA ALA A 249 11.46 15.79 3.76
C ALA A 249 11.60 16.88 2.66
N PRO A 250 10.90 16.80 1.52
CA PRO A 250 11.23 17.63 0.35
C PRO A 250 10.60 19.03 0.43
N PRO A 251 11.06 20.02 -0.39
CA PRO A 251 10.47 21.35 -0.46
C PRO A 251 9.06 21.31 -1.07
N ILE A 252 8.09 21.57 -0.19
CA ILE A 252 6.66 21.87 -0.33
C ILE A 252 6.10 22.06 -1.75
N THR A 253 5.65 20.96 -2.35
CA THR A 253 4.31 20.82 -2.97
C THR A 253 3.80 19.41 -2.69
N TYR A 254 3.32 19.19 -1.47
CA TYR A 254 2.72 17.92 -1.02
C TYR A 254 1.36 18.20 -0.38
N PRO A 255 0.46 17.20 -0.32
CA PRO A 255 -0.78 17.36 0.42
C PRO A 255 -0.48 17.68 1.89
N CYS A 256 -1.05 18.76 2.42
CA CYS A 256 -0.91 19.16 3.83
C CYS A 256 -2.25 19.09 4.54
N ALA A 257 -2.34 18.34 5.65
CA ALA A 257 -3.54 18.28 6.48
C ALA A 257 -3.58 19.43 7.49
N LEU A 258 -4.62 20.26 7.36
CA LEU A 258 -4.82 21.47 8.15
C LEU A 258 -6.02 21.29 9.08
N SER A 259 -5.83 21.65 10.34
CA SER A 259 -6.89 21.68 11.35
C SER A 259 -6.57 22.70 12.43
N SER A 260 -7.59 23.34 12.99
CA SER A 260 -7.44 24.12 14.22
C SER A 260 -6.92 23.30 15.40
N ALA A 261 -7.11 21.97 15.37
CA ALA A 261 -6.67 21.05 16.40
C ALA A 261 -5.15 20.88 16.49
N TRP A 262 -4.40 21.19 15.43
CA TRP A 262 -2.92 21.07 15.42
C TRP A 262 -2.23 22.23 14.71
N ASP A 263 -2.58 22.51 13.44
CA ASP A 263 -1.96 23.56 12.62
C ASP A 263 -2.86 23.89 11.41
N THR A 264 -3.06 25.18 11.15
CA THR A 264 -3.89 25.71 10.04
C THR A 264 -3.07 26.19 8.85
N THR A 265 -1.73 26.10 8.91
CA THR A 265 -0.85 26.58 7.85
C THR A 265 -0.19 25.42 7.10
N PRO A 266 -0.23 25.40 5.76
CA PRO A 266 0.52 24.42 4.97
C PRO A 266 2.03 24.56 5.21
N GLY A 267 2.69 23.45 5.55
CA GLY A 267 4.13 23.41 5.77
C GLY A 267 4.64 22.02 6.16
N PRO A 268 5.94 21.86 6.46
CA PRO A 268 6.53 20.56 6.78
C PRO A 268 5.88 19.86 7.99
N ALA A 269 5.30 20.62 8.93
CA ALA A 269 4.57 20.08 10.07
C ALA A 269 3.18 19.51 9.73
N THR A 270 2.62 19.90 8.59
CA THR A 270 1.29 19.48 8.12
C THR A 270 1.31 18.55 6.92
N GLN A 271 2.48 18.35 6.32
CA GLN A 271 2.69 17.47 5.17
C GLN A 271 2.30 16.00 5.45
N LEU A 272 1.61 15.38 4.48
CA LEU A 272 1.30 13.96 4.42
C LEU A 272 2.31 13.22 3.52
N PHE A 273 2.48 11.91 3.75
CA PHE A 273 3.49 11.08 3.08
C PHE A 273 2.87 9.79 2.51
N ASP A 274 3.38 9.35 1.36
CA ASP A 274 3.03 8.07 0.68
C ASP A 274 4.30 7.20 0.61
N ASP A 275 4.91 6.96 1.78
CA ASP A 275 6.25 6.41 1.96
C ASP A 275 6.30 5.15 2.87
N GLY A 276 5.15 4.62 3.26
CA GLY A 276 5.02 3.51 4.20
C GLY A 276 5.45 3.85 5.62
N THR A 277 5.45 5.13 5.99
CA THR A 277 5.78 5.63 7.33
C THR A 277 4.77 6.67 7.82
N ASN A 278 4.93 7.16 9.06
CA ASN A 278 4.09 8.23 9.62
C ASN A 278 2.57 7.95 9.61
N GLY A 279 2.14 6.69 9.55
CA GLY A 279 0.73 6.32 9.46
C GLY A 279 0.26 5.97 8.05
N ASP A 280 1.12 6.09 7.05
CA ASP A 280 0.96 5.43 5.76
C ASP A 280 1.38 3.95 5.88
N VAL A 281 0.56 3.08 5.30
CA VAL A 281 0.66 1.62 5.41
C VAL A 281 1.38 1.02 4.21
N VAL A 282 1.22 1.59 3.01
CA VAL A 282 1.77 1.04 1.77
C VAL A 282 2.34 2.17 0.94
N SER A 283 3.67 2.22 0.83
CA SER A 283 4.32 3.25 0.03
C SER A 283 3.96 3.16 -1.45
N GLY A 284 3.70 4.32 -2.05
CA GLY A 284 3.47 4.51 -3.47
C GLY A 284 2.09 4.06 -3.94
N ASP A 285 1.13 3.85 -3.03
CA ASP A 285 -0.22 3.41 -3.37
C ASP A 285 -1.18 4.58 -3.66
N GLY A 286 -0.71 5.82 -3.57
CA GLY A 286 -1.49 7.02 -3.80
C GLY A 286 -2.31 7.47 -2.59
N ILE A 287 -2.11 6.85 -1.42
CA ILE A 287 -2.74 7.22 -0.15
C ILE A 287 -1.69 7.84 0.77
N TYR A 288 -1.79 9.15 0.92
CA TYR A 288 -0.91 9.92 1.77
C TYR A 288 -1.43 9.92 3.20
N ALA A 289 -0.57 9.72 4.19
CA ALA A 289 -0.97 9.80 5.59
C ALA A 289 0.08 10.47 6.50
N ARG A 290 -0.40 10.94 7.65
CA ARG A 290 0.46 11.41 8.75
C ARG A 290 -0.26 11.26 10.10
N VAL A 291 0.51 10.95 11.14
CA VAL A 291 0.07 11.06 12.53
C VAL A 291 0.22 12.50 13.03
N PHE A 292 -0.87 13.07 13.51
CA PHE A 292 -0.96 14.38 14.15
C PHE A 292 -1.25 14.23 15.64
N THR A 293 -0.64 15.09 16.45
CA THR A 293 -0.98 15.21 17.87
C THR A 293 -1.92 16.39 18.04
N VAL A 294 -3.10 16.16 18.63
CA VAL A 294 -4.04 17.24 18.96
C VAL A 294 -3.43 18.12 20.04
N THR A 295 -3.31 19.41 19.76
CA THR A 295 -2.79 20.44 20.68
C THR A 295 -3.86 21.42 21.13
N ASN A 296 -4.92 21.59 20.33
CA ASN A 296 -6.02 22.52 20.59
C ASN A 296 -7.38 21.85 20.32
N ALA A 297 -7.77 20.89 21.14
CA ALA A 297 -9.07 20.22 21.01
C ALA A 297 -10.25 21.20 21.09
N ASP A 298 -11.21 21.09 20.17
CA ASP A 298 -12.45 21.89 20.22
C ASP A 298 -13.28 21.52 21.48
N PRO A 299 -13.64 22.49 22.34
CA PRO A 299 -14.46 22.24 23.53
C PRO A 299 -15.85 21.66 23.24
N SER A 300 -16.35 21.81 22.02
CA SER A 300 -17.63 21.25 21.55
C SER A 300 -17.55 19.75 21.22
N GLY A 301 -16.37 19.14 21.29
CA GLY A 301 -16.20 17.70 21.11
C GLY A 301 -16.04 17.26 19.65
N GLN A 302 -15.85 18.19 18.71
CA GLN A 302 -15.74 17.90 17.27
C GLN A 302 -14.73 18.82 16.58
N ASP A 303 -13.71 18.24 15.96
CA ASP A 303 -12.74 18.94 15.14
C ASP A 303 -12.95 18.62 13.65
N GLN A 304 -12.24 19.33 12.77
CA GLN A 304 -12.30 19.14 11.32
C GLN A 304 -10.91 19.19 10.70
N VAL A 305 -10.69 18.39 9.64
CA VAL A 305 -9.45 18.42 8.85
C VAL A 305 -9.77 18.65 7.38
N GLN A 306 -8.99 19.51 6.72
CA GLN A 306 -8.95 19.61 5.27
C GLN A 306 -7.52 19.38 4.79
N VAL A 307 -7.37 18.81 3.60
CA VAL A 307 -6.09 18.58 2.96
C VAL A 307 -5.89 19.61 1.86
N TYR A 308 -4.85 20.43 1.99
CA TYR A 308 -4.38 21.32 0.94
C TYR A 308 -3.58 20.52 -0.08
N ASP A 309 -4.09 20.37 -1.29
CA ASP A 309 -3.41 19.70 -2.41
C ASP A 309 -3.41 20.63 -3.64
N ASN A 310 -2.21 21.01 -4.08
CA ASN A 310 -1.96 21.80 -5.28
C ASN A 310 -2.88 23.03 -5.46
N GLY A 311 -3.01 23.84 -4.41
CA GLY A 311 -3.80 25.07 -4.42
C GLY A 311 -5.28 24.91 -4.06
N ASN A 312 -5.76 23.68 -3.84
CA ASN A 312 -7.16 23.38 -3.49
C ASN A 312 -7.23 22.72 -2.11
N MET A 313 -8.37 22.87 -1.43
CA MET A 313 -8.65 22.17 -0.18
C MET A 313 -9.58 20.98 -0.45
N TYR A 314 -9.38 19.87 0.25
CA TYR A 314 -10.25 18.69 0.19
C TYR A 314 -10.65 18.25 1.61
N PRO A 315 -11.94 17.98 1.88
CA PRO A 315 -13.08 18.31 1.02
C PRO A 315 -13.15 19.82 0.70
N GLN A 316 -13.67 20.20 -0.47
CA GLN A 316 -13.62 21.59 -0.95
C GLN A 316 -14.53 22.57 -0.20
N THR A 317 -15.66 22.11 0.33
CA THR A 317 -16.67 22.98 0.92
C THR A 317 -16.52 23.15 2.42
N ALA A 318 -15.97 22.16 3.12
CA ALA A 318 -15.63 22.20 4.54
C ALA A 318 -14.74 20.99 4.91
N GLY A 319 -14.29 20.90 6.16
CA GLY A 319 -13.43 19.81 6.60
C GLY A 319 -14.16 18.51 6.90
N TYR A 320 -13.40 17.42 6.77
CA TYR A 320 -13.78 16.11 7.27
C TYR A 320 -13.87 16.18 8.80
N PRO A 321 -15.04 15.91 9.40
CA PRO A 321 -15.20 15.99 10.85
C PRO A 321 -14.71 14.73 11.55
N PHE A 322 -14.11 14.94 12.72
CA PHE A 322 -13.67 13.85 13.60
C PHE A 322 -13.94 14.23 15.06
N LYS A 323 -13.94 13.23 15.95
CA LYS A 323 -14.13 13.44 17.38
C LYS A 323 -13.03 14.35 17.91
N SER A 324 -13.37 15.45 18.59
CA SER A 324 -12.35 16.14 19.38
C SER A 324 -11.93 15.20 20.49
N VAL A 325 -10.65 14.90 20.45
CA VAL A 325 -9.98 14.05 21.43
C VAL A 325 -9.21 14.96 22.39
N ALA A 326 -8.92 14.46 23.59
CA ALA A 326 -8.14 15.24 24.55
C ALA A 326 -6.79 15.66 23.94
N ASN A 327 -6.29 16.83 24.32
CA ASN A 327 -4.95 17.28 23.96
C ASN A 327 -3.92 16.18 24.26
N GLY A 328 -3.00 15.94 23.32
CA GLY A 328 -2.02 14.86 23.35
C GLY A 328 -2.46 13.58 22.63
N THR A 329 -3.73 13.47 22.20
CA THR A 329 -4.18 12.30 21.44
C THR A 329 -3.63 12.32 20.01
N LYS A 330 -3.22 11.14 19.52
CA LYS A 330 -2.74 10.94 18.15
C LYS A 330 -3.91 10.65 17.21
N VAL A 331 -3.98 11.35 16.09
CA VAL A 331 -4.94 11.15 15.00
C VAL A 331 -4.15 10.90 13.72
N VAL A 332 -4.45 9.82 13.01
CA VAL A 332 -3.91 9.59 11.66
C VAL A 332 -4.89 10.21 10.68
N VAL A 333 -4.40 11.15 9.88
CA VAL A 333 -5.14 11.69 8.74
C VAL A 333 -4.64 11.00 7.50
N SER A 334 -5.56 10.52 6.66
CA SER A 334 -5.29 9.87 5.39
C SER A 334 -5.95 10.64 4.25
N TYR A 335 -5.28 10.67 3.11
CA TYR A 335 -5.69 11.35 1.89
C TYR A 335 -5.41 10.50 0.66
N ASP A 336 -6.47 10.05 0.02
CA ASP A 336 -6.42 9.17 -1.13
C ASP A 336 -6.60 9.94 -2.43
N THR A 337 -5.60 9.82 -3.30
CA THR A 337 -5.59 10.44 -4.63
C THR A 337 -6.00 9.49 -5.74
N ASN A 338 -6.25 8.21 -5.43
CA ASN A 338 -6.73 7.22 -6.40
C ASN A 338 -8.09 7.62 -6.98
N SER A 339 -8.38 7.04 -8.14
CA SER A 339 -9.66 7.25 -8.85
C SER A 339 -10.47 5.97 -8.89
N TYR A 340 -11.71 6.04 -8.44
CA TYR A 340 -12.65 4.93 -8.37
C TYR A 340 -13.74 5.08 -9.43
N SER A 341 -13.92 4.03 -10.23
CA SER A 341 -14.93 3.97 -11.30
C SER A 341 -16.15 3.12 -10.91
N ASP A 342 -16.51 3.13 -9.63
CA ASP A 342 -17.60 2.33 -9.05
C ASP A 342 -18.93 3.08 -8.94
N GLY A 343 -18.99 4.32 -9.44
CA GLY A 343 -20.22 5.13 -9.47
C GLY A 343 -20.50 5.93 -8.19
N TYR A 344 -19.59 5.91 -7.21
CA TYR A 344 -19.71 6.68 -5.97
C TYR A 344 -18.93 7.98 -6.02
N LEU A 345 -19.49 9.03 -5.43
CA LEU A 345 -18.87 10.35 -5.32
C LEU A 345 -18.50 10.67 -3.86
N PRO A 346 -17.33 11.29 -3.57
CA PRO A 346 -16.31 11.62 -4.55
C PRO A 346 -15.63 10.34 -5.07
N SER A 347 -15.22 10.37 -6.34
CA SER A 347 -14.50 9.27 -6.98
C SER A 347 -12.99 9.35 -6.80
N THR A 348 -12.48 10.43 -6.18
CA THR A 348 -11.06 10.66 -5.92
C THR A 348 -10.91 11.72 -4.81
N LYS A 349 -9.68 11.98 -4.33
CA LYS A 349 -9.35 13.06 -3.39
C LYS A 349 -10.13 12.93 -2.08
N ILE A 350 -10.04 11.75 -1.49
CA ILE A 350 -10.85 11.31 -0.34
C ILE A 350 -10.04 11.49 0.94
N VAL A 351 -10.65 12.11 1.97
CA VAL A 351 -10.01 12.32 3.28
C VAL A 351 -10.73 11.48 4.32
N TRP A 352 -9.99 10.87 5.24
CA TRP A 352 -10.54 10.23 6.44
C TRP A 352 -9.53 10.21 7.58
N VAL A 353 -9.97 9.69 8.74
CA VAL A 353 -9.13 9.50 9.93
C VAL A 353 -9.18 8.06 10.45
N ASN A 354 -8.23 7.71 11.30
CA ASN A 354 -8.18 6.40 11.98
C ASN A 354 -9.45 6.11 12.81
N PRO A 355 -9.82 4.83 12.99
CA PRO A 355 -11.10 4.43 13.60
C PRO A 355 -11.44 5.09 14.93
N SER A 356 -10.47 5.23 15.85
CA SER A 356 -10.72 5.81 17.18
C SER A 356 -11.07 7.30 17.16
N ALA A 357 -10.72 8.01 16.08
CA ALA A 357 -11.07 9.43 15.90
C ALA A 357 -12.35 9.64 15.07
N ARG A 358 -12.88 8.60 14.40
CA ARG A 358 -14.03 8.75 13.50
C ARG A 358 -15.27 9.23 14.25
N LEU A 359 -15.97 10.18 13.64
CA LEU A 359 -17.30 10.60 14.04
C LEU A 359 -18.31 9.85 13.16
N LEU A 360 -19.09 8.95 13.76
CA LEU A 360 -20.01 8.06 13.07
C LEU A 360 -21.47 8.41 13.41
N PRO A 361 -22.43 8.02 12.56
CA PRO A 361 -23.85 8.13 12.90
C PRO A 361 -24.17 7.42 14.22
N GLY A 362 -24.87 8.13 15.11
CA GLY A 362 -25.22 7.68 16.46
C GLY A 362 -24.24 8.14 17.56
N ASP A 363 -23.10 8.74 17.22
CA ASP A 363 -22.22 9.35 18.23
C ASP A 363 -22.91 10.56 18.91
N PRO A 364 -22.70 10.80 20.22
CA PRO A 364 -23.37 11.87 20.96
C PRO A 364 -23.20 13.29 20.38
N SER A 365 -22.08 13.52 19.70
CA SER A 365 -21.72 14.79 19.04
C SER A 365 -21.73 14.67 17.51
N GLY A 366 -22.21 13.55 16.97
CA GLY A 366 -22.13 13.22 15.56
C GLY A 366 -23.45 13.36 14.80
N PRO A 367 -23.49 12.80 13.58
CA PRO A 367 -24.71 12.59 12.82
C PRO A 367 -25.73 11.76 13.64
N THR A 368 -27.01 12.08 13.55
CA THR A 368 -28.06 11.30 14.24
C THR A 368 -28.51 10.06 13.45
N GLY A 369 -28.15 10.01 12.18
CA GLY A 369 -28.46 8.93 11.24
C GLY A 369 -27.87 9.27 9.87
N VAL A 370 -28.13 8.43 8.88
CA VAL A 370 -27.81 8.72 7.47
C VAL A 370 -29.11 8.78 6.69
N HIS A 371 -29.29 9.83 5.90
CA HIS A 371 -30.48 10.03 5.08
C HIS A 371 -30.08 10.40 3.66
N VAL A 372 -30.96 10.11 2.70
CA VAL A 372 -30.91 10.72 1.37
C VAL A 372 -32.06 11.68 1.21
N THR A 373 -31.80 12.87 0.68
CA THR A 373 -32.81 13.91 0.52
C THR A 373 -32.70 14.54 -0.85
N GLY A 374 -33.80 15.07 -1.38
CA GLY A 374 -33.85 15.60 -2.73
C GLY A 374 -35.25 15.94 -3.17
N ASP A 375 -35.39 16.32 -4.44
CA ASP A 375 -36.68 16.59 -5.08
C ASP A 375 -37.43 15.33 -5.55
N PHE A 376 -36.76 14.16 -5.48
CA PHE A 376 -37.35 12.85 -5.73
C PHE A 376 -38.18 12.33 -4.55
N VAL A 377 -37.97 12.89 -3.36
CA VAL A 377 -38.58 12.39 -2.12
C VAL A 377 -40.09 12.60 -2.12
N ALA A 378 -40.59 13.72 -2.65
CA ALA A 378 -42.03 13.93 -2.81
C ALA A 378 -42.69 12.91 -3.75
N ASP A 379 -41.96 12.42 -4.75
CA ASP A 379 -42.47 11.39 -5.66
C ASP A 379 -42.68 10.04 -4.95
N LEU A 380 -41.98 9.84 -3.81
CA LEU A 380 -42.11 8.67 -2.94
C LEU A 380 -43.05 8.92 -1.75
N GLY A 381 -43.71 10.08 -1.69
CA GLY A 381 -44.65 10.45 -0.63
C GLY A 381 -44.02 11.09 0.62
N GLY A 382 -42.74 11.48 0.56
CA GLY A 382 -42.04 12.19 1.63
C GLY A 382 -41.97 13.71 1.44
N THR A 383 -41.10 14.36 2.21
CA THR A 383 -40.90 15.82 2.17
C THR A 383 -39.64 16.17 1.38
N ASN A 384 -39.79 16.97 0.32
CA ASN A 384 -38.64 17.45 -0.46
C ASN A 384 -37.62 18.19 0.39
N TRP A 385 -36.33 17.90 0.16
CA TRP A 385 -35.19 18.57 0.80
C TRP A 385 -35.25 18.60 2.35
N ASN A 386 -35.92 17.63 2.96
CA ASN A 386 -35.84 17.40 4.41
C ASN A 386 -34.63 16.50 4.72
N PRO A 387 -33.58 16.99 5.41
CA PRO A 387 -32.34 16.25 5.66
C PRO A 387 -32.46 15.17 6.75
N GLY A 388 -33.61 15.08 7.43
CA GLY A 388 -33.90 14.08 8.46
C GLY A 388 -35.26 13.41 8.24
N ASP A 389 -35.69 13.29 6.97
CA ASP A 389 -36.94 12.61 6.66
C ASP A 389 -36.84 11.12 7.06
N PRO A 390 -37.72 10.61 7.95
CA PRO A 390 -37.71 9.20 8.33
C PRO A 390 -37.97 8.25 7.15
N LEU A 391 -38.66 8.70 6.09
CA LEU A 391 -38.88 7.89 4.89
C LEU A 391 -37.57 7.50 4.20
N THR A 392 -36.56 8.35 4.31
CA THR A 392 -35.31 8.22 3.57
C THR A 392 -34.11 7.94 4.47
N GLN A 393 -34.35 7.46 5.70
CA GLN A 393 -33.30 7.04 6.62
C GLN A 393 -32.71 5.70 6.16
N LEU A 394 -31.38 5.67 5.97
CA LEU A 394 -30.62 4.48 5.60
C LEU A 394 -30.28 3.66 6.84
N SER A 395 -30.12 2.36 6.66
CA SER A 395 -29.73 1.41 7.70
C SER A 395 -28.35 0.82 7.44
N ASP A 396 -27.58 0.59 8.50
CA ASP A 396 -26.34 -0.19 8.48
C ASP A 396 -26.62 -1.55 9.12
N ALA A 397 -27.09 -2.50 8.31
CA ALA A 397 -27.61 -3.79 8.79
C ALA A 397 -26.49 -4.77 9.23
N ASN A 398 -25.28 -4.60 8.69
CA ASN A 398 -24.13 -5.49 8.90
C ASN A 398 -23.01 -4.82 9.71
N SER A 399 -23.20 -3.57 10.16
CA SER A 399 -22.25 -2.81 11.00
C SER A 399 -20.90 -2.56 10.33
N ASP A 400 -20.89 -2.42 9.00
CA ASP A 400 -19.71 -2.13 8.20
C ASP A 400 -19.56 -0.63 7.88
N GLN A 401 -20.44 0.23 8.43
CA GLN A 401 -20.49 1.67 8.22
C GLN A 401 -20.88 2.07 6.79
N ILE A 402 -21.44 1.14 6.02
CA ILE A 402 -22.11 1.40 4.74
C ILE A 402 -23.61 1.33 5.01
N TYR A 403 -24.23 2.49 4.90
CA TYR A 403 -25.66 2.65 5.12
C TYR A 403 -26.36 2.50 3.78
N ASP A 404 -27.48 1.78 3.75
CA ASP A 404 -28.28 1.62 2.54
C ASP A 404 -29.79 1.69 2.78
N ILE A 405 -30.52 2.05 1.72
CA ILE A 405 -31.98 1.98 1.64
C ILE A 405 -32.35 1.58 0.22
N THR A 406 -33.39 0.75 0.09
CA THR A 406 -33.97 0.36 -1.19
C THR A 406 -35.45 0.75 -1.24
N PHE A 407 -35.83 1.55 -2.24
CA PHE A 407 -37.22 1.83 -2.57
C PHE A 407 -37.69 0.83 -3.63
N PRO A 408 -38.78 0.09 -3.39
CA PRO A 408 -39.24 -0.92 -4.33
C PRO A 408 -39.78 -0.27 -5.61
N GLY A 409 -39.50 -0.89 -6.76
CA GLY A 409 -39.90 -0.41 -8.07
C GLY A 409 -41.41 -0.23 -8.22
N SER A 410 -42.21 -0.94 -7.41
CA SER A 410 -43.66 -0.77 -7.35
C SER A 410 -44.12 0.64 -6.97
N ILE A 411 -43.25 1.43 -6.32
CA ILE A 411 -43.53 2.82 -5.92
C ILE A 411 -42.62 3.85 -6.61
N VAL A 412 -41.58 3.43 -7.33
CA VAL A 412 -40.60 4.32 -7.97
C VAL A 412 -41.12 4.76 -9.35
N PRO A 413 -41.47 6.05 -9.54
CA PRO A 413 -41.79 6.56 -10.86
C PRO A 413 -40.52 6.81 -11.69
N ALA A 414 -40.70 7.15 -12.97
CA ALA A 414 -39.58 7.60 -13.78
C ALA A 414 -39.05 8.94 -13.22
N MET A 415 -37.74 8.99 -12.97
CA MET A 415 -37.05 10.20 -12.52
C MET A 415 -36.04 10.61 -13.59
N SER A 416 -36.06 11.87 -14.00
CA SER A 416 -35.14 12.41 -15.00
C SER A 416 -34.59 13.73 -14.50
N GLY A 417 -33.27 13.77 -14.26
CA GLY A 417 -32.58 14.99 -13.81
C GLY A 417 -33.02 15.48 -12.42
N LYS A 418 -33.57 14.59 -11.60
CA LYS A 418 -33.84 14.87 -10.18
C LYS A 418 -32.53 15.11 -9.45
N GLN A 419 -32.58 15.80 -8.32
CA GLN A 419 -31.42 16.16 -7.53
C GLN A 419 -31.51 15.60 -6.12
N TRP A 420 -30.37 15.20 -5.58
CA TRP A 420 -30.29 14.63 -4.25
C TRP A 420 -28.97 14.93 -3.53
N LYS A 421 -28.95 14.69 -2.22
CA LYS A 421 -27.81 14.73 -1.32
C LYS A 421 -27.92 13.61 -0.27
N ALA A 422 -26.80 13.19 0.28
CA ALA A 422 -26.77 12.39 1.50
C ALA A 422 -26.43 13.28 2.70
N THR A 423 -27.15 13.09 3.81
CA THR A 423 -27.07 13.91 5.02
C THR A 423 -26.96 13.07 6.28
N GLY A 424 -26.44 13.67 7.35
CA GLY A 424 -26.32 13.04 8.67
C GLY A 424 -27.52 13.26 9.59
N GLY A 425 -28.74 13.35 9.03
CA GLY A 425 -29.97 13.74 9.74
C GLY A 425 -30.20 15.26 9.86
N SER A 426 -29.23 16.07 9.44
CA SER A 426 -29.34 17.53 9.36
C SER A 426 -28.40 18.07 8.26
N TRP A 427 -28.53 19.35 7.91
CA TRP A 427 -27.64 20.00 6.94
C TRP A 427 -26.22 20.24 7.46
N THR A 428 -25.99 20.08 8.76
CA THR A 428 -24.66 20.14 9.38
C THR A 428 -23.75 19.05 8.82
N TRP A 429 -24.29 17.90 8.43
CA TRP A 429 -23.52 16.73 8.05
C TRP A 429 -23.89 16.34 6.63
N GLN A 430 -22.93 16.36 5.70
CA GLN A 430 -23.17 15.98 4.31
C GLN A 430 -22.12 15.00 3.84
N TYR A 431 -22.57 14.02 3.03
CA TYR A 431 -21.72 13.00 2.45
C TYR A 431 -21.84 13.04 0.94
N GLY A 432 -20.72 12.84 0.26
CA GLY A 432 -20.67 12.53 -1.16
C GLY A 432 -21.10 13.65 -2.08
N SER A 433 -20.18 14.06 -2.94
CA SER A 433 -20.37 14.87 -4.16
C SER A 433 -18.99 14.99 -4.83
N PRO A 434 -18.87 15.55 -6.04
CA PRO A 434 -17.55 15.79 -6.63
C PRO A 434 -16.67 16.58 -5.65
N ASP A 435 -15.45 16.08 -5.42
CA ASP A 435 -14.42 16.67 -4.55
C ASP A 435 -14.81 16.84 -3.06
N ASN A 436 -15.96 16.31 -2.62
CA ASN A 436 -16.36 16.40 -1.23
C ASN A 436 -16.87 15.06 -0.69
N GLY A 437 -16.08 14.48 0.21
CA GLY A 437 -16.47 13.31 1.01
C GLY A 437 -17.41 13.70 2.15
N PHE A 438 -17.07 13.29 3.37
CA PHE A 438 -17.82 13.65 4.57
C PHE A 438 -17.42 15.07 5.01
N THR A 439 -18.39 15.95 5.20
CA THR A 439 -18.17 17.34 5.61
C THR A 439 -19.06 17.76 6.77
N LYS A 440 -18.54 18.68 7.59
CA LYS A 440 -19.31 19.39 8.63
C LYS A 440 -19.52 20.84 8.25
N ASN A 441 -20.78 21.29 8.24
CA ASN A 441 -21.20 22.63 7.81
C ASN A 441 -20.79 22.98 6.36
N GLY A 442 -20.44 21.98 5.55
CA GLY A 442 -20.19 22.15 4.12
C GLY A 442 -21.49 22.34 3.35
N ASN A 443 -21.42 22.94 2.16
CA ASN A 443 -22.53 22.94 1.21
C ASN A 443 -22.13 22.12 -0.02
N ASN A 444 -22.10 20.79 0.14
CA ASN A 444 -21.76 19.87 -0.94
C ASN A 444 -22.67 20.12 -2.16
N PRO A 445 -22.15 20.06 -3.40
CA PRO A 445 -22.98 20.14 -4.60
C PRO A 445 -24.10 19.07 -4.63
N ASN A 446 -25.23 19.41 -5.25
CA ASN A 446 -26.30 18.44 -5.50
C ASN A 446 -25.83 17.36 -6.49
N MET A 447 -26.16 16.11 -6.22
CA MET A 447 -25.94 15.00 -7.14
C MET A 447 -27.17 14.80 -8.03
N SER A 448 -26.95 14.37 -9.27
CA SER A 448 -28.04 14.08 -10.22
C SER A 448 -28.56 12.65 -10.06
N LEU A 449 -29.87 12.48 -10.21
CA LEU A 449 -30.60 11.21 -10.12
C LEU A 449 -31.41 11.00 -11.40
N SER A 450 -31.29 9.81 -11.99
CA SER A 450 -32.14 9.38 -13.09
C SER A 450 -32.44 7.88 -12.97
N THR A 451 -33.73 7.52 -13.00
CA THR A 451 -34.20 6.13 -12.92
C THR A 451 -35.41 5.91 -13.81
N SER A 452 -35.57 4.69 -14.30
CA SER A 452 -36.78 4.29 -15.04
C SER A 452 -37.90 3.94 -14.06
N ALA A 453 -39.16 4.15 -14.47
CA ALA A 453 -40.30 3.72 -13.67
C ALA A 453 -40.29 2.20 -13.47
N GLY A 454 -40.70 1.75 -12.28
CA GLY A 454 -40.88 0.32 -12.02
C GLY A 454 -39.62 -0.43 -11.60
N VAL A 455 -38.47 0.25 -11.43
CA VAL A 455 -37.21 -0.37 -11.02
C VAL A 455 -36.87 0.03 -9.59
N ASP A 456 -36.37 -0.90 -8.78
CA ASP A 456 -35.99 -0.60 -7.40
C ASP A 456 -34.87 0.45 -7.40
N LEU A 457 -34.98 1.45 -6.54
CA LEU A 457 -33.98 2.50 -6.40
C LEU A 457 -33.22 2.29 -5.09
N GLN A 458 -31.93 1.96 -5.18
CA GLN A 458 -31.07 1.78 -4.02
C GLN A 458 -30.11 2.98 -3.88
N PHE A 459 -29.97 3.46 -2.65
CA PHE A 459 -28.92 4.41 -2.27
C PHE A 459 -27.97 3.75 -1.27
N LYS A 460 -26.68 4.06 -1.40
CA LYS A 460 -25.65 3.63 -0.45
C LYS A 460 -24.75 4.80 -0.07
N VAL A 461 -24.39 4.87 1.20
CA VAL A 461 -23.50 5.89 1.75
C VAL A 461 -22.44 5.22 2.62
N ASP A 462 -21.19 5.41 2.24
CA ASP A 462 -20.03 5.12 3.07
C ASP A 462 -19.83 6.26 4.07
N ALA A 463 -20.16 6.01 5.34
CA ALA A 463 -20.02 7.02 6.39
C ALA A 463 -18.55 7.30 6.78
N VAL A 464 -17.61 6.45 6.37
CA VAL A 464 -16.17 6.58 6.67
C VAL A 464 -15.48 7.41 5.61
N ASN A 465 -15.50 6.96 4.36
CA ASN A 465 -14.87 7.67 3.26
C ASN A 465 -15.76 8.82 2.76
N GLY A 466 -16.98 8.93 3.28
CA GLY A 466 -17.93 9.96 2.95
C GLY A 466 -18.40 9.89 1.51
N ARG A 467 -18.40 8.70 0.91
CA ARG A 467 -18.79 8.47 -0.48
C ARG A 467 -20.28 8.10 -0.56
N ALA A 468 -20.99 8.62 -1.54
CA ALA A 468 -22.40 8.33 -1.75
C ALA A 468 -22.68 7.95 -3.20
N GLY A 469 -23.61 7.03 -3.40
CA GLY A 469 -24.00 6.53 -4.72
C GLY A 469 -25.45 6.04 -4.74
N TYR A 470 -25.99 5.86 -5.95
CA TYR A 470 -27.30 5.29 -6.19
C TYR A 470 -27.31 4.39 -7.42
N GLY A 471 -28.29 3.50 -7.52
CA GLY A 471 -28.54 2.72 -8.74
C GLY A 471 -29.73 1.78 -8.63
N GLN A 472 -29.88 0.94 -9.65
CA GLN A 472 -30.89 -0.14 -9.68
C GLN A 472 -30.43 -1.27 -8.76
N PRO A 473 -31.33 -2.12 -8.20
CA PRO A 473 -31.00 -2.87 -7.00
C PRO A 473 -29.77 -3.74 -7.23
N SER A 474 -28.89 -3.79 -6.22
CA SER A 474 -27.55 -4.43 -6.26
C SER A 474 -26.42 -3.51 -6.71
N ILE A 475 -26.45 -2.22 -6.38
CA ILE A 475 -25.19 -1.46 -6.44
C ILE A 475 -24.21 -2.10 -5.45
N VAL A 476 -23.03 -2.46 -5.95
CA VAL A 476 -21.96 -3.02 -5.14
C VAL A 476 -21.52 -2.01 -4.10
N ASP A 477 -21.04 -2.48 -2.96
CA ASP A 477 -20.49 -1.58 -1.95
C ASP A 477 -19.38 -0.71 -2.54
N PRO A 478 -19.26 0.55 -2.08
CA PRO A 478 -18.21 1.43 -2.55
C PRO A 478 -16.86 0.78 -2.35
N THR A 479 -16.00 0.90 -3.35
CA THR A 479 -14.61 0.46 -3.22
C THR A 479 -13.97 1.31 -2.13
N ARG A 480 -13.49 0.65 -1.08
CA ARG A 480 -12.71 1.30 -0.03
C ARG A 480 -11.23 1.06 -0.27
N PRO A 481 -10.37 2.04 0.04
CA PRO A 481 -8.95 1.80 0.13
C PRO A 481 -8.67 0.66 1.14
N SER A 482 -7.69 -0.21 0.85
CA SER A 482 -7.37 -1.39 1.66
C SER A 482 -7.00 -1.04 3.12
N ASN A 483 -6.46 0.16 3.32
CA ASN A 483 -6.12 0.73 4.62
C ASN A 483 -7.30 1.50 5.30
N ALA A 484 -8.45 1.66 4.64
CA ALA A 484 -9.64 2.26 5.25
C ALA A 484 -10.49 1.22 6.01
N VAL A 485 -10.34 -0.07 5.66
CA VAL A 485 -11.07 -1.21 6.24
C VAL A 485 -10.25 -1.82 7.39
N PHE A 486 -10.45 -1.29 8.60
CA PHE A 486 -9.97 -1.95 9.82
C PHE A 486 -11.06 -2.89 10.30
N ASN A 487 -10.84 -4.21 10.14
CA ASN A 487 -11.82 -5.25 10.44
C ASN A 487 -12.46 -5.06 11.82
N ASN A 488 -13.78 -4.89 11.81
CA ASN A 488 -14.62 -4.81 12.99
C ASN A 488 -14.94 -6.24 13.49
N SER A 489 -13.91 -7.06 13.73
CA SER A 489 -14.09 -8.36 14.38
C SER A 489 -12.81 -8.84 15.05
N SER A 490 -12.95 -9.10 16.35
CA SER A 490 -11.99 -9.69 17.29
C SER A 490 -10.95 -8.75 17.89
N SER A 491 -10.98 -8.73 19.23
CA SER A 491 -9.97 -8.24 20.16
C SER A 491 -8.53 -8.32 19.63
N VAL A 492 -7.76 -7.24 19.87
CA VAL A 492 -6.32 -7.06 19.62
C VAL A 492 -5.99 -6.68 18.16
N ALA A 493 -5.41 -5.52 17.79
CA ALA A 493 -4.67 -4.50 18.52
C ALA A 493 -5.06 -3.10 18.00
N ASP A 494 -5.43 -2.22 18.92
CA ASP A 494 -5.24 -0.79 18.72
C ASP A 494 -3.77 -0.56 18.39
N TRP A 495 -3.52 0.24 17.37
CA TRP A 495 -2.20 0.69 16.94
C TRP A 495 -1.41 1.29 18.11
N GLN A 496 -0.67 0.46 18.84
CA GLN A 496 0.42 0.89 19.70
C GLN A 496 1.64 1.14 18.81
N LEU A 497 1.72 2.35 18.26
CA LEU A 497 2.99 2.91 17.84
C LEU A 497 3.66 3.53 19.07
N PHE A 498 4.70 2.84 19.56
CA PHE A 498 5.78 3.45 20.32
C PHE A 498 6.33 4.68 19.59
#